data_AF-A0A961NAB9-F1
#
_entry.id   AF-A0A961NAB9-F1
#
_cell.length_a   1.000
_cell.length_b   1.000
_cell.length_c   1.000
_cell.angle_alpha   90.00
_cell.angle_beta   90.00
_cell.angle_gamma   90.00
#
_symmetry.space_group_name_H-M   'P 1'
#
loop_
_entity.id
_entity.type
_entity.pdbx_description
1 polymer ?
#
loop_
_entity_poly.entity_id
_entity_poly.type
_entity_poly.pdbx_seq_one_letter_code
_entity_poly.pdbx_strand_id
1 'polypeptide(L)'
;MADENAGIRETLRALIVKESFVDENKLVEDATLESLSIDSLDMSMIMMAIEEKFDIYLSVDTELDGIVTFGELVALLEKKVSQGIAEQPAK
;
A
#
# COMPACT_ATOMS: atom_id res chain seq x y z
N MET A 1 -11.93 -16.36 -6.81
CA MET A 1 -11.23 -15.80 -5.64
C MET A 1 -9.75 -15.48 -5.90
N ALA A 2 -9.16 -15.79 -7.07
CA ALA A 2 -7.78 -15.39 -7.38
C ALA A 2 -7.67 -13.99 -8.03
N ASP A 3 -8.76 -13.49 -8.60
CA ASP A 3 -8.77 -12.24 -9.40
C ASP A 3 -8.90 -10.96 -8.56
N GLU A 4 -9.44 -11.05 -7.35
CA GLU A 4 -9.68 -9.89 -6.47
C GLU A 4 -8.36 -9.35 -5.88
N ASN A 5 -7.48 -10.24 -5.41
CA ASN A 5 -6.18 -9.87 -4.85
C ASN A 5 -5.21 -9.33 -5.90
N ALA A 6 -5.25 -9.88 -7.12
CA ALA A 6 -4.46 -9.35 -8.23
C ALA A 6 -4.82 -7.88 -8.52
N GLY A 7 -6.12 -7.55 -8.48
CA GLY A 7 -6.60 -6.18 -8.62
C GLY A 7 -6.21 -5.25 -7.46
N ILE A 8 -6.21 -5.75 -6.22
CA ILE A 8 -5.76 -4.98 -5.04
C ILE A 8 -4.28 -4.62 -5.19
N ARG A 9 -3.42 -5.59 -5.48
CA ARG A 9 -1.98 -5.37 -5.60
C ARG A 9 -1.62 -4.38 -6.71
N GLU A 10 -2.28 -4.50 -7.87
CA GLU A 10 -2.10 -3.56 -8.98
C GLU A 10 -2.56 -2.14 -8.60
N THR A 11 -3.71 -2.03 -7.94
CA THR A 11 -4.24 -0.74 -7.46
C THR A 11 -3.30 -0.10 -6.44
N LEU A 12 -2.80 -0.87 -5.47
CA LEU A 12 -1.81 -0.39 -4.50
C LEU A 12 -0.56 0.13 -5.18
N ARG A 13 -0.03 -0.59 -6.17
CA ARG A 13 1.11 -0.15 -6.98
C ARG A 13 0.86 1.19 -7.65
N ALA A 14 -0.29 1.33 -8.31
CA ALA A 14 -0.67 2.55 -9.01
C ALA A 14 -0.81 3.74 -8.05
N LEU A 15 -1.40 3.52 -6.87
CA LEU A 15 -1.51 4.55 -5.83
C LEU A 15 -0.13 4.96 -5.31
N ILE A 16 0.75 3.99 -5.04
CA ILE A 16 2.12 4.29 -4.58
C ILE A 16 2.87 5.12 -5.61
N VAL A 17 2.87 4.73 -6.89
CA VAL A 17 3.47 5.53 -7.99
C VAL A 17 2.92 6.95 -8.02
N LYS A 18 1.60 7.08 -7.93
CA LYS A 18 0.89 8.36 -8.05
C LYS A 18 1.20 9.31 -6.89
N GLU A 19 1.19 8.81 -5.66
CA GLU A 19 1.34 9.64 -4.47
C GLU A 19 2.81 9.90 -4.11
N SER A 20 3.72 8.93 -4.34
CA SER A 20 5.16 9.09 -4.06
C SER A 20 5.97 9.63 -5.25
N PHE A 21 5.36 9.81 -6.41
CA PHE A 21 6.02 10.23 -7.66
C PHE A 21 7.22 9.35 -8.06
N VAL A 22 7.22 8.10 -7.60
CA VAL A 22 8.27 7.13 -7.91
C VAL A 22 8.04 6.51 -9.28
N ASP A 23 9.13 6.31 -10.02
CA ASP A 23 9.11 5.60 -11.30
C ASP A 23 8.66 4.14 -11.10
N GLU A 24 7.58 3.74 -11.77
CA GLU A 24 7.05 2.37 -11.72
C GLU A 24 8.10 1.30 -12.08
N ASN A 25 9.08 1.66 -12.91
CA ASN A 25 10.17 0.78 -13.33
C ASN A 25 11.16 0.50 -12.20
N LYS A 26 11.23 1.38 -11.19
CA LYS A 26 12.07 1.19 -9.99
C LYS A 26 11.38 0.41 -8.90
N LEU A 27 10.04 0.39 -8.91
CA LEU A 27 9.26 -0.41 -7.98
C LEU A 27 9.49 -1.89 -8.32
N VAL A 28 10.47 -2.52 -7.67
CA VAL A 28 10.71 -3.97 -7.69
C VAL A 28 10.60 -4.49 -6.27
N GLU A 29 10.29 -5.78 -6.09
CA GLU A 29 10.01 -6.33 -4.75
C GLU A 29 11.18 -6.12 -3.77
N ASP A 30 12.41 -6.23 -4.26
CA ASP A 30 13.64 -6.04 -3.48
C ASP A 30 14.08 -4.57 -3.32
N ALA A 31 13.39 -3.60 -3.95
CA ALA A 31 13.75 -2.19 -3.84
C ALA A 31 13.46 -1.70 -2.43
N THR A 32 14.41 -1.00 -1.81
CA THR A 32 14.20 -0.42 -0.49
C THR A 32 13.40 0.88 -0.58
N LEU A 33 12.57 1.17 0.42
CA LEU A 33 11.80 2.42 0.46
C LEU A 33 12.72 3.66 0.36
N GLU A 34 13.89 3.60 0.99
CA GLU A 34 14.94 4.62 0.88
C GLU A 34 15.45 4.78 -0.56
N SER A 35 15.72 3.68 -1.28
CA SER A 35 16.17 3.74 -2.68
C SER A 35 15.12 4.32 -3.63
N LEU A 36 13.85 4.14 -3.26
CA LEU A 36 12.70 4.69 -3.97
C LEU A 36 12.45 6.15 -3.60
N SER A 37 13.19 6.72 -2.65
CA SER A 37 12.97 8.08 -2.13
C SER A 37 11.57 8.26 -1.53
N ILE A 38 11.01 7.20 -0.95
CA ILE A 38 9.71 7.24 -0.29
C ILE A 38 9.91 7.62 1.16
N ASP A 39 9.35 8.75 1.58
CA ASP A 39 9.47 9.26 2.93
C ASP A 39 8.17 9.09 3.77
N SER A 40 8.18 9.60 5.01
CA SER A 40 7.02 9.52 5.91
C SER A 40 5.79 10.32 5.42
N LEU A 41 6.02 11.38 4.62
CA LEU A 41 4.95 12.18 4.04
C LEU A 41 4.29 11.40 2.89
N ASP A 42 5.10 10.81 2.01
CA ASP A 42 4.63 9.93 0.94
C ASP A 42 3.82 8.76 1.52
N MET A 43 4.31 8.12 2.58
CA MET A 43 3.58 7.06 3.30
C MET A 43 2.21 7.54 3.76
N SER A 44 2.13 8.73 4.37
CA SER A 44 0.87 9.30 4.86
C SER A 44 -0.12 9.59 3.72
N MET A 45 0.37 10.08 2.58
CA MET A 45 -0.43 10.33 1.38
C MET A 45 -0.94 9.02 0.73
N ILE A 46 -0.06 8.03 0.61
CA ILE A 46 -0.40 6.69 0.10
C ILE A 46 -1.51 6.06 0.94
N MET A 47 -1.37 6.08 2.27
CA MET A 47 -2.39 5.55 3.19
C MET A 47 -3.74 6.21 2.96
N MET A 48 -3.78 7.55 2.98
CA MET A 48 -5.02 8.31 2.78
C MET A 48 -5.67 7.97 1.44
N ALA A 49 -4.88 7.87 0.37
CA ALA A 49 -5.39 7.51 -0.95
C ALA A 49 -5.95 6.08 -1.00
N ILE A 50 -5.37 5.14 -0.24
CA ILE A 50 -5.88 3.77 -0.13
C ILE A 50 -7.18 3.74 0.69
N GLU A 51 -7.21 4.42 1.85
CA GLU A 51 -8.39 4.54 2.69
C GLU A 51 -9.59 5.10 1.88
N GLU A 52 -9.38 6.19 1.14
CA GLU A 52 -10.41 6.78 0.28
C GLU A 52 -10.81 5.85 -0.88
N LYS A 53 -9.85 5.13 -1.48
CA LYS A 53 -10.11 4.26 -2.63
C LYS A 53 -10.95 3.04 -2.26
N PHE A 54 -10.71 2.46 -1.08
CA PHE A 54 -11.34 1.22 -0.62
C PHE A 54 -12.39 1.44 0.49
N ASP A 55 -12.63 2.68 0.91
CA ASP A 55 -13.53 3.07 2.01
C ASP A 55 -13.18 2.37 3.34
N ILE A 56 -11.88 2.12 3.58
CA ILE A 56 -11.35 1.41 4.76
C ILE A 56 -10.61 2.38 5.70
N TYR A 57 -10.31 1.92 6.91
CA TYR A 57 -9.43 2.61 7.85
C TYR A 57 -8.16 1.78 8.10
N LEU A 58 -6.99 2.40 7.89
CA LEU A 58 -5.67 1.77 7.98
C LEU A 58 -4.90 2.29 9.19
N SER A 59 -5.04 1.64 10.35
CA SER A 59 -4.14 1.87 11.50
C SER A 59 -2.78 1.20 11.27
N VAL A 60 -1.75 1.95 10.88
CA VAL A 60 -0.41 1.41 10.60
C VAL A 60 0.71 1.95 11.49
N ASP A 61 0.38 2.70 12.54
CA ASP A 61 1.33 3.38 13.44
C ASP A 61 2.46 2.50 14.01
N THR A 62 2.28 1.18 14.09
CA THR A 62 3.27 0.26 14.68
C THR A 62 3.80 -0.80 13.72
N GLU A 63 3.18 -0.98 12.55
CA GLU A 63 3.52 -2.07 11.62
C GLU A 63 4.45 -1.62 10.48
N LEU A 64 4.62 -0.31 10.28
CA LEU A 64 5.59 0.23 9.30
C LEU A 64 7.03 0.21 9.79
N ASP A 65 7.26 0.12 11.10
CA ASP A 65 8.59 0.23 11.74
C ASP A 65 9.57 -0.90 11.35
N GLY A 66 9.08 -1.97 10.73
CA GLY A 66 9.88 -3.09 10.22
C GLY A 66 9.95 -3.19 8.71
N ILE A 67 9.31 -2.29 7.97
CA ILE A 67 9.21 -2.38 6.51
C ILE A 67 10.42 -1.71 5.87
N VAL A 68 11.22 -2.49 5.14
CA VAL A 68 12.44 -1.99 4.48
C VAL A 68 12.25 -1.95 2.97
N THR A 69 11.54 -2.95 2.42
CA THR A 69 11.39 -3.15 0.99
C THR A 69 9.98 -2.81 0.49
N PHE A 70 9.90 -2.50 -0.80
CA PHE A 70 8.63 -2.27 -1.49
C PHE A 70 7.74 -3.52 -1.49
N GLY A 71 8.33 -4.70 -1.65
CA GLY A 71 7.58 -5.97 -1.58
C GLY A 71 6.90 -6.16 -0.22
N GLU A 72 7.61 -5.87 0.87
CA GLU A 72 7.06 -5.92 2.23
C GLU A 72 5.94 -4.89 2.43
N LEU A 73 6.13 -3.65 1.96
CA LEU A 73 5.12 -2.60 2.04
C LEU A 73 3.82 -3.02 1.33
N VAL A 74 3.93 -3.47 0.08
CA VAL A 74 2.75 -3.88 -0.71
C VAL A 74 2.06 -5.07 -0.06
N ALA A 75 2.81 -6.06 0.44
CA ALA A 75 2.23 -7.22 1.12
C ALA A 75 1.48 -6.83 2.41
N LEU A 76 2.04 -5.89 3.18
CA LEU A 76 1.39 -5.37 4.38
C LEU A 76 0.08 -4.65 4.03
N LEU A 77 0.14 -3.72 3.06
CA LEU A 77 -1.02 -2.97 2.61
C LEU A 77 -2.10 -3.88 2.02
N GLU A 78 -1.72 -4.85 1.19
CA GLU A 78 -2.64 -5.84 0.61
C GLU A 78 -3.40 -6.60 1.71
N LYS A 79 -2.67 -7.04 2.75
CA LYS A 79 -3.27 -7.71 3.91
C LYS A 79 -4.24 -6.78 4.66
N LYS A 80 -3.84 -5.54 4.93
CA LYS A 80 -4.69 -4.57 5.65
C LYS A 80 -5.93 -4.19 4.87
N VAL A 81 -5.80 -3.97 3.57
CA VAL A 81 -6.92 -3.69 2.67
C VAL A 81 -7.88 -4.88 2.65
N SER A 82 -7.37 -6.09 2.47
CA SER A 82 -8.19 -7.31 2.48
C SER A 82 -8.92 -7.49 3.82
N GLN A 83 -8.27 -7.17 4.94
CA GLN A 83 -8.89 -7.20 6.28
C GLN A 83 -9.95 -6.11 6.43
N GLY A 84 -9.63 -4.86 6.06
CA GLY A 84 -10.54 -3.73 6.19
C GLY A 84 -11.80 -3.89 5.34
N ILE A 85 -11.66 -4.41 4.11
CA ILE A 85 -12.82 -4.72 3.25
C ILE A 85 -13.66 -5.85 3.86
N ALA A 86 -13.04 -6.87 4.47
CA ALA A 86 -13.75 -7.97 5.11
C ALA A 86 -14.47 -7.57 6.42
N GLU A 87 -13.95 -6.57 7.14
CA GLU A 87 -14.51 -6.06 8.39
C GLU A 87 -15.55 -4.95 8.21
N GLN A 88 -15.64 -4.33 7.02
CA GLN A 88 -16.72 -3.41 6.71
C GLN A 88 -18.06 -4.16 6.75
N PRO A 89 -19.02 -3.78 7.64
CA PRO A 89 -20.36 -4.33 7.56
C PRO A 89 -20.95 -3.91 6.22
N ALA A 90 -21.44 -4.89 5.45
CA ALA A 90 -22.11 -4.67 4.18
C ALA A 90 -23.12 -3.52 4.33
N LYS A 91 -22.83 -2.40 3.67
CA LYS A 91 -23.67 -1.21 3.67
C LYS A 91 -25.01 -1.49 3.00
#